data_AF-A0A3L6QP94-F1
#
_entry.id   AF-A0A3L6QP94-F1
#
_cell.length_a   1.000
_cell.length_b   1.000
_cell.length_c   1.000
_cell.angle_alpha   90.00
_cell.angle_beta   90.00
_cell.angle_gamma   90.00
#
_symmetry.space_group_name_H-M   'P 1'
#
loop_
_entity.id
_entity.type
_entity.pdbx_description
1 polymer ?
#
loop_
_entity_poly.entity_id
_entity_poly.type
_entity_poly.pdbx_seq_one_letter_code
_entity_poly.pdbx_strand_id
1 'polypeptide(L)'
;MADGEEDMDEYEEEDNDSLARHDLCMVIEKTEGKARCAAIAIYHKGNTYGHLFKTSLVGKPVVVSMDMEFNRFVFRNNDKLWYPDAMNSIFGKKIISECYGSIHKYIRSLGVPLYAPKNLKEAFLSEMESIITESLRTWAANPNMEVKEAMTNMLFRITIKKVIGFESDSPSTKELRKKFELFFQGAVSFPIYVPGIKFYQSMQARKYVQKVLKDLLKQRISTPQNRYGDFLDIVVEELQSEEALVDENFMVDLVCGLIFACIALTPTTLTIGMKFITDSPNVVEALTEEHDAILKKREVVNSRITWEEFKYMKFTNQVINEMVRVSSHGPGIFR
;
A
#
# COMPACT_ATOMS: atom_id res chain seq x y z
N MET A 1 -14.01 64.00 -20.99
CA MET A 1 -14.99 63.57 -19.98
C MET A 1 -15.45 62.20 -20.45
N ALA A 2 -14.86 61.09 -20.00
CA ALA A 2 -14.70 60.64 -18.61
C ALA A 2 -16.08 60.27 -18.03
N ASP A 3 -16.41 59.05 -17.57
CA ASP A 3 -15.70 57.74 -17.45
C ASP A 3 -16.76 56.60 -17.65
N GLY A 4 -16.49 55.28 -17.64
CA GLY A 4 -15.30 54.49 -17.30
C GLY A 4 -15.49 52.96 -17.55
N GLU A 5 -14.85 52.14 -16.71
CA GLU A 5 -14.87 50.65 -16.62
C GLU A 5 -16.19 50.11 -15.99
N GLU A 6 -16.57 48.81 -16.03
CA GLU A 6 -15.79 47.56 -16.03
C GLU A 6 -16.35 46.49 -17.00
N ASP A 7 -15.46 45.80 -17.73
CA ASP A 7 -15.75 44.54 -18.43
C ASP A 7 -15.54 43.36 -17.45
N MET A 8 -16.53 42.48 -17.30
CA MET A 8 -16.35 41.19 -16.61
C MET A 8 -15.95 40.10 -17.60
N ASP A 9 -14.64 39.92 -17.77
CA ASP A 9 -14.08 38.69 -18.34
C ASP A 9 -14.16 37.55 -17.29
N GLU A 10 -15.34 36.94 -17.13
CA GLU A 10 -15.44 35.61 -16.51
C GLU A 10 -14.87 34.57 -17.48
N TYR A 11 -13.57 34.28 -17.32
CA TYR A 11 -12.90 33.20 -18.04
C TYR A 11 -13.57 31.85 -17.76
N GLU A 12 -13.77 31.05 -18.80
CA GLU A 12 -14.28 29.68 -18.73
C GLU A 12 -13.32 28.78 -17.93
N GLU A 13 -13.54 28.66 -16.61
CA GLU A 13 -12.86 27.71 -15.73
C GLU A 13 -13.73 26.45 -15.47
N GLU A 14 -14.51 26.03 -16.46
CA GLU A 14 -15.27 24.77 -16.42
C GLU A 14 -14.52 23.57 -17.05
N ASP A 15 -14.82 22.40 -16.51
CA ASP A 15 -14.58 21.05 -17.04
C ASP A 15 -13.16 20.45 -17.16
N ASN A 16 -12.07 21.16 -16.83
CA ASN A 16 -10.73 20.52 -16.83
C ASN A 16 -10.56 19.46 -15.71
N ASP A 17 -11.10 19.72 -14.50
CA ASP A 17 -11.11 18.77 -13.37
C ASP A 17 -12.11 17.60 -13.62
N SER A 18 -13.17 17.85 -14.39
CA SER A 18 -14.15 16.83 -14.83
C SER A 18 -13.52 15.83 -15.80
N LEU A 19 -12.78 16.31 -16.81
CA LEU A 19 -12.05 15.47 -17.75
C LEU A 19 -10.97 14.63 -17.05
N ALA A 20 -10.17 15.26 -16.17
CA ALA A 20 -9.14 14.58 -15.39
C ALA A 20 -9.72 13.44 -14.50
N ARG A 21 -10.90 13.66 -13.91
CA ARG A 21 -11.63 12.62 -13.16
C ARG A 21 -12.17 11.50 -14.06
N HIS A 22 -12.49 11.79 -15.33
CA HIS A 22 -12.93 10.80 -16.31
C HIS A 22 -11.77 9.90 -16.79
N ASP A 23 -10.60 10.47 -17.08
CA ASP A 23 -9.41 9.70 -17.48
C ASP A 23 -8.79 8.90 -16.32
N LEU A 24 -8.86 9.44 -15.10
CA LEU A 24 -8.56 8.68 -13.88
C LEU A 24 -9.51 7.49 -13.72
N CYS A 25 -10.80 7.69 -13.99
CA CYS A 25 -11.80 6.63 -13.95
C CYS A 25 -11.45 5.47 -14.89
N MET A 26 -11.05 5.74 -16.14
CA MET A 26 -10.72 4.70 -17.13
C MET A 26 -9.51 3.82 -16.74
N VAL A 27 -8.50 4.36 -16.04
CA VAL A 27 -7.32 3.56 -15.64
C VAL A 27 -7.55 2.72 -14.39
N ILE A 28 -8.42 3.17 -13.48
CA ILE A 28 -8.93 2.35 -12.37
C ILE A 28 -9.87 1.24 -12.88
N GLU A 29 -10.55 1.47 -14.01
CA GLU A 29 -11.54 0.57 -14.62
C GLU A 29 -10.98 -0.82 -14.96
N LYS A 30 -9.76 -0.89 -15.50
CA LYS A 30 -9.11 -2.16 -15.87
C LYS A 30 -8.64 -2.99 -14.67
N THR A 31 -8.57 -2.42 -13.48
CA THR A 31 -7.79 -3.02 -12.38
C THR A 31 -8.63 -3.51 -11.20
N GLU A 32 -9.68 -2.79 -10.76
CA GLU A 32 -10.41 -3.13 -9.51
C GLU A 32 -11.93 -2.85 -9.56
N GLY A 33 -12.61 -3.19 -10.66
CA GLY A 33 -14.00 -2.80 -10.96
C GLY A 33 -15.07 -3.04 -9.87
N LYS A 34 -14.88 -3.96 -8.92
CA LYS A 34 -15.84 -4.17 -7.80
C LYS A 34 -15.76 -3.10 -6.71
N ALA A 35 -14.58 -2.55 -6.43
CA ALA A 35 -14.40 -1.51 -5.42
C ALA A 35 -14.97 -0.17 -5.91
N ARG A 36 -14.76 0.15 -7.19
CA ARG A 36 -15.25 1.38 -7.84
C ARG A 36 -16.79 1.46 -7.83
N CYS A 37 -17.52 0.36 -8.05
CA CYS A 37 -18.99 0.34 -7.91
C CYS A 37 -19.47 0.74 -6.50
N ALA A 38 -18.75 0.33 -5.44
CA ALA A 38 -19.11 0.69 -4.07
C ALA A 38 -18.81 2.18 -3.77
N ALA A 39 -17.65 2.68 -4.20
CA ALA A 39 -17.28 4.09 -4.02
C ALA A 39 -18.23 5.03 -4.79
N ILE A 40 -18.55 4.72 -6.05
CA ILE A 40 -19.51 5.48 -6.87
C ILE A 40 -20.91 5.46 -6.23
N ALA A 41 -21.37 4.30 -5.75
CA ALA A 41 -22.66 4.20 -5.06
C ALA A 41 -22.69 4.97 -3.73
N ILE A 42 -21.58 5.03 -3.00
CA ILE A 42 -21.43 5.87 -1.79
C ILE A 42 -21.52 7.35 -2.16
N TYR A 43 -20.79 7.79 -3.20
CA TYR A 43 -20.77 9.17 -3.65
C TYR A 43 -22.15 9.66 -4.10
N HIS A 44 -22.85 8.91 -4.98
CA HIS A 44 -24.21 9.26 -5.39
C HIS A 44 -25.20 9.31 -4.22
N LYS A 45 -25.11 8.38 -3.26
CA LYS A 45 -25.91 8.43 -2.04
C LYS A 45 -25.57 9.66 -1.20
N GLY A 46 -24.30 10.06 -1.13
CA GLY A 46 -23.87 11.32 -0.53
C GLY A 46 -24.58 12.53 -1.09
N ASN A 47 -24.58 12.67 -2.42
CA ASN A 47 -25.21 13.78 -3.11
C ASN A 47 -26.76 13.77 -2.97
N THR A 48 -27.36 12.62 -2.63
CA THR A 48 -28.82 12.48 -2.44
C THR A 48 -29.26 12.66 -0.98
N TYR A 49 -28.50 12.13 -0.02
CA TYR A 49 -28.88 12.02 1.39
C TYR A 49 -28.02 12.87 2.34
N GLY A 50 -27.04 13.60 1.80
CA GLY A 50 -26.06 14.39 2.56
C GLY A 50 -24.80 13.60 2.94
N HIS A 51 -23.81 14.31 3.50
CA HIS A 51 -22.50 13.74 3.85
C HIS A 51 -22.51 12.70 4.97
N LEU A 52 -23.64 12.50 5.67
CA LEU A 52 -23.81 11.49 6.71
C LEU A 52 -25.12 10.73 6.50
N PHE A 53 -25.06 9.47 6.08
CA PHE A 53 -26.25 8.69 5.71
C PHE A 53 -26.17 7.21 6.16
N LYS A 54 -27.32 6.52 6.16
CA LYS A 54 -27.43 5.10 6.51
C LYS A 54 -27.58 4.24 5.25
N THR A 55 -26.93 3.08 5.22
CA THR A 55 -27.07 2.09 4.13
C THR A 55 -26.80 0.68 4.67
N SER A 56 -26.95 -0.34 3.82
CA SER A 56 -26.41 -1.68 4.08
C SER A 56 -25.15 -1.90 3.22
N LEU A 57 -24.10 -2.47 3.80
CA LEU A 57 -22.90 -2.96 3.10
C LEU A 57 -22.62 -4.39 3.55
N VAL A 58 -22.45 -5.31 2.60
CA VAL A 58 -22.19 -6.75 2.87
C VAL A 58 -23.20 -7.36 3.86
N GLY A 59 -24.47 -6.94 3.79
CA GLY A 59 -25.54 -7.42 4.67
C GLY A 59 -25.50 -6.87 6.10
N LYS A 60 -24.65 -5.88 6.41
CA LYS A 60 -24.60 -5.18 7.69
C LYS A 60 -25.15 -3.75 7.54
N PRO A 61 -26.01 -3.27 8.45
CA PRO A 61 -26.37 -1.86 8.49
C PRO A 61 -25.15 -1.03 8.90
N VAL A 62 -24.89 0.06 8.19
CA VAL A 62 -23.76 0.97 8.42
C VAL A 62 -24.20 2.43 8.32
N VAL A 63 -23.47 3.30 9.02
CA VAL A 63 -23.48 4.75 8.80
C VAL A 63 -22.24 5.06 7.94
N VAL A 64 -22.43 5.82 6.87
CA VAL A 64 -21.34 6.29 6.01
C VAL A 64 -21.19 7.79 6.22
N SER A 65 -19.94 8.22 6.46
CA SER A 65 -19.58 9.62 6.66
C SER A 65 -18.52 10.07 5.65
N MET A 66 -18.85 11.12 4.91
CA MET A 66 -17.93 11.92 4.10
C MET A 66 -17.66 13.29 4.74
N ASP A 67 -18.23 13.55 5.93
CA ASP A 67 -18.00 14.78 6.66
C ASP A 67 -16.62 14.78 7.34
N MET A 68 -15.83 15.83 7.11
CA MET A 68 -14.45 15.91 7.60
C MET A 68 -14.37 15.98 9.13
N GLU A 69 -15.24 16.74 9.79
CA GLU A 69 -15.17 16.97 11.23
C GLU A 69 -15.71 15.77 12.01
N PHE A 70 -16.77 15.12 11.53
CA PHE A 70 -17.23 13.83 12.04
C PHE A 70 -16.16 12.75 11.87
N ASN A 71 -15.50 12.68 10.71
CA ASN A 71 -14.40 11.74 10.49
C ASN A 71 -13.22 12.01 11.43
N ARG A 72 -12.84 13.28 11.66
CA ARG A 72 -11.84 13.68 12.66
C ARG A 72 -12.24 13.29 14.08
N PHE A 73 -13.51 13.45 14.45
CA PHE A 73 -14.04 13.01 15.74
C PHE A 73 -13.92 11.48 15.90
N VAL A 74 -14.37 10.70 14.93
CA VAL A 74 -14.28 9.23 14.94
C VAL A 74 -12.82 8.76 15.04
N PHE A 75 -11.88 9.37 14.31
CA PHE A 75 -10.47 8.99 14.37
C PHE A 75 -9.79 9.32 15.71
N ARG A 76 -10.29 10.30 16.48
CA ARG A 76 -9.76 10.63 17.81
C ARG A 76 -10.16 9.64 18.90
N ASN A 77 -11.32 8.98 18.77
CA ASN A 77 -11.86 8.12 19.82
C ASN A 77 -11.24 6.71 19.88
N ASN A 78 -10.38 6.33 18.93
CA ASN A 78 -9.62 5.06 18.93
C ASN A 78 -10.48 3.78 19.13
N ASP A 79 -11.72 3.82 18.64
CA ASP A 79 -12.63 2.67 18.65
C ASP A 79 -12.12 1.50 17.80
N LYS A 80 -12.64 0.31 18.12
CA LYS A 80 -12.30 -0.95 17.46
C LYS A 80 -12.57 -0.88 15.96
N LEU A 81 -11.67 -1.44 15.16
CA LEU A 81 -11.90 -1.63 13.73
C LEU A 81 -12.85 -2.80 13.50
N TRP A 82 -13.89 -2.58 12.69
CA TRP A 82 -14.66 -3.67 12.08
C TRP A 82 -14.11 -3.99 10.68
N TYR A 83 -14.16 -5.25 10.26
CA TYR A 83 -13.85 -5.65 8.88
C TYR A 83 -14.78 -6.77 8.41
N PRO A 84 -15.06 -6.87 7.09
CA PRO A 84 -15.85 -7.95 6.51
C PRO A 84 -15.29 -9.34 6.81
N ASP A 85 -16.18 -10.33 6.95
CA ASP A 85 -15.83 -11.70 7.31
C ASP A 85 -14.86 -12.38 6.32
N ALA A 86 -14.82 -11.94 5.06
CA ALA A 86 -13.82 -12.36 4.09
C ALA A 86 -12.39 -11.95 4.50
N MET A 87 -12.19 -10.69 4.95
CA MET A 87 -10.88 -10.23 5.44
C MET A 87 -10.50 -10.94 6.74
N ASN A 88 -11.45 -11.09 7.68
CA ASN A 88 -11.24 -11.86 8.93
C ASN A 88 -10.79 -13.30 8.65
N SER A 89 -11.37 -13.93 7.63
CA SER A 89 -11.05 -15.29 7.20
C SER A 89 -9.73 -15.40 6.43
N ILE A 90 -9.21 -14.29 5.88
CA ILE A 90 -7.99 -14.23 5.08
C ILE A 90 -6.77 -13.85 5.93
N PHE A 91 -6.85 -12.82 6.77
CA PHE A 91 -5.73 -12.41 7.63
C PHE A 91 -5.71 -13.07 9.00
N GLY A 92 -6.78 -13.80 9.36
CA GLY A 92 -6.89 -14.48 10.65
C GLY A 92 -7.75 -13.70 11.63
N LYS A 93 -8.73 -14.41 12.20
CA LYS A 93 -9.72 -13.79 13.09
C LYS A 93 -9.05 -13.15 14.31
N LYS A 94 -8.03 -13.80 14.90
CA LYS A 94 -7.28 -13.26 16.05
C LYS A 94 -6.73 -11.87 15.73
N ILE A 95 -5.91 -11.73 14.69
CA ILE A 95 -5.32 -10.44 14.32
C ILE A 95 -6.37 -9.35 14.18
N ILE A 96 -7.39 -9.52 13.35
CA ILE A 96 -8.33 -8.43 13.11
C ILE A 96 -9.25 -8.18 14.32
N SER A 97 -9.69 -9.23 15.03
CA SER A 97 -10.62 -9.07 16.14
C SER A 97 -9.98 -8.73 17.49
N GLU A 98 -8.66 -8.94 17.65
CA GLU A 98 -7.89 -8.72 18.89
C GLU A 98 -6.87 -7.59 18.75
N CYS A 99 -6.55 -7.09 17.55
CA CYS A 99 -5.70 -5.92 17.33
C CYS A 99 -6.42 -4.60 17.69
N TYR A 100 -6.64 -4.43 18.99
CA TYR A 100 -7.03 -3.18 19.65
C TYR A 100 -6.32 -3.10 21.01
N GLY A 101 -6.35 -1.93 21.67
CA GLY A 101 -5.78 -1.78 23.01
C GLY A 101 -4.29 -2.15 23.11
N SER A 102 -3.94 -3.02 24.06
CA SER A 102 -2.57 -3.48 24.32
C SER A 102 -1.97 -4.29 23.18
N ILE A 103 -2.74 -5.21 22.57
CA ILE A 103 -2.27 -6.06 21.46
C ILE A 103 -1.91 -5.21 20.24
N HIS A 104 -2.72 -4.18 19.91
CA HIS A 104 -2.36 -3.23 18.85
C HIS A 104 -1.09 -2.44 19.18
N LYS A 105 -0.92 -1.96 20.43
CA LYS A 105 0.31 -1.27 20.86
C LYS A 105 1.54 -2.16 20.73
N TYR A 106 1.41 -3.44 21.07
CA TYR A 106 2.46 -4.44 20.96
C TYR A 106 2.83 -4.77 19.51
N ILE A 107 1.85 -5.04 18.63
CA ILE A 107 2.11 -5.20 17.19
C ILE A 107 2.82 -3.96 16.62
N ARG A 108 2.38 -2.77 17.05
CA ARG A 108 3.01 -1.50 16.66
C ARG A 108 4.45 -1.40 17.16
N SER A 109 4.79 -1.84 18.38
CA SER A 109 6.19 -1.84 18.85
C SER A 109 7.09 -2.82 18.11
N LEU A 110 6.55 -3.92 17.56
CA LEU A 110 7.31 -4.81 16.67
C LEU A 110 7.55 -4.18 15.29
N GLY A 111 6.53 -3.54 14.71
CA GLY A 111 6.58 -2.99 13.35
C GLY A 111 7.29 -1.62 13.22
N VAL A 112 7.19 -0.74 14.23
CA VAL A 112 7.79 0.61 14.18
C VAL A 112 9.31 0.61 13.99
N PRO A 113 10.11 -0.25 14.65
CA PRO A 113 11.55 -0.35 14.42
C PRO A 113 11.94 -0.56 12.95
N LEU A 114 11.17 -1.35 12.19
CA LEU A 114 11.44 -1.62 10.77
C LEU A 114 11.49 -0.33 9.92
N TYR A 115 10.65 0.65 10.29
CA TYR A 115 10.52 1.95 9.61
C TYR A 115 11.05 3.12 10.45
N ALA A 116 11.84 2.86 11.49
CA ALA A 116 12.45 3.91 12.29
C ALA A 116 13.47 4.70 11.43
N PRO A 117 13.63 6.02 11.62
CA PRO A 117 14.53 6.85 10.80
C PRO A 117 15.98 6.31 10.71
N LYS A 118 16.46 5.64 11.77
CA LYS A 118 17.74 4.93 11.77
C LYS A 118 17.79 3.84 10.68
N ASN A 119 16.87 2.87 10.73
CA ASN A 119 16.83 1.75 9.79
C ASN A 119 16.49 2.19 8.36
N LEU A 120 15.66 3.24 8.21
CA LEU A 120 15.40 3.89 6.93
C LEU A 120 16.69 4.43 6.29
N LYS A 121 17.51 5.16 7.07
CA LYS A 121 18.77 5.77 6.64
C LYS A 121 19.90 4.77 6.41
N GLU A 122 20.08 3.82 7.33
CA GLU A 122 21.29 2.98 7.38
C GLU A 122 21.22 1.77 6.43
N ALA A 123 20.03 1.21 6.20
CA ALA A 123 19.87 -0.01 5.39
C ALA A 123 18.85 0.18 4.26
N PHE A 124 17.62 0.56 4.60
CA PHE A 124 16.46 0.45 3.72
C PHE A 124 16.58 1.30 2.44
N LEU A 125 17.05 2.55 2.56
CA LEU A 125 17.22 3.45 1.42
C LEU A 125 18.11 2.83 0.33
N SER A 126 19.25 2.25 0.72
CA SER A 126 20.23 1.69 -0.21
C SER A 126 19.81 0.33 -0.80
N GLU A 127 19.04 -0.46 -0.05
CA GLU A 127 18.45 -1.71 -0.53
C GLU A 127 17.33 -1.43 -1.56
N MET A 128 16.47 -0.46 -1.28
CA MET A 128 15.41 -0.02 -2.20
C MET A 128 16.01 0.57 -3.47
N GLU A 129 16.97 1.50 -3.37
CA GLU A 129 17.65 2.09 -4.53
C GLU A 129 18.19 1.01 -5.47
N SER A 130 18.86 -0.01 -4.93
CA SER A 130 19.39 -1.12 -5.75
C SER A 130 18.29 -1.85 -6.54
N ILE A 131 17.17 -2.19 -5.89
CA ILE A 131 16.07 -2.94 -6.53
C ILE A 131 15.31 -2.05 -7.53
N ILE A 132 15.12 -0.77 -7.20
CA ILE A 132 14.44 0.22 -8.05
C ILE A 132 15.30 0.51 -9.29
N THR A 133 16.59 0.80 -9.13
CA THR A 133 17.50 1.07 -10.26
C THR A 133 17.63 -0.14 -11.20
N GLU A 134 17.71 -1.36 -10.66
CA GLU A 134 17.71 -2.58 -11.48
C GLU A 134 16.39 -2.72 -12.25
N SER A 135 15.24 -2.55 -11.58
CA SER A 135 13.92 -2.66 -12.20
C SER A 135 13.74 -1.61 -13.31
N LEU A 136 14.10 -0.35 -13.06
CA LEU A 136 14.07 0.73 -14.06
C LEU A 136 14.96 0.44 -15.27
N ARG A 137 16.16 -0.11 -15.08
CA ARG A 137 17.03 -0.54 -16.19
C ARG A 137 16.39 -1.67 -17.00
N THR A 138 15.78 -2.66 -16.34
CA THR A 138 15.05 -3.73 -17.02
C THR A 138 13.87 -3.18 -17.82
N TRP A 139 13.12 -2.22 -17.26
CA TRP A 139 11.97 -1.61 -17.94
C TRP A 139 12.40 -0.79 -19.15
N ALA A 140 13.44 0.04 -19.03
CA ALA A 140 13.99 0.84 -20.13
C ALA A 140 14.56 0.00 -21.28
N ALA A 141 14.97 -1.26 -21.02
CA ALA A 141 15.41 -2.19 -22.05
C ALA A 141 14.26 -2.90 -22.80
N ASN A 142 13.01 -2.75 -22.35
CA ASN A 142 11.83 -3.34 -23.00
C ASN A 142 11.03 -2.26 -23.75
N PRO A 143 10.57 -2.53 -24.99
CA PRO A 143 9.84 -1.53 -25.78
C PRO A 143 8.44 -1.23 -25.24
N ASN A 144 7.84 -2.14 -24.48
CA ASN A 144 6.51 -2.02 -23.88
C ASN A 144 6.51 -2.76 -22.52
N MET A 145 5.71 -2.28 -21.57
CA MET A 145 5.52 -2.90 -20.25
C MET A 145 4.09 -2.67 -19.73
N GLU A 146 3.58 -3.60 -18.92
CA GLU A 146 2.38 -3.36 -18.11
C GLU A 146 2.82 -2.76 -16.77
N VAL A 147 2.45 -1.51 -16.51
CA VAL A 147 2.95 -0.72 -15.39
C VAL A 147 2.48 -1.27 -14.04
N LYS A 148 1.23 -1.73 -13.91
CA LYS A 148 0.74 -2.27 -12.63
C LYS A 148 1.48 -3.54 -12.25
N GLU A 149 1.66 -4.48 -13.17
CA GLU A 149 2.45 -5.69 -12.93
C GLU A 149 3.91 -5.36 -12.63
N ALA A 150 4.53 -4.42 -13.35
CA ALA A 150 5.91 -4.02 -13.11
C ALA A 150 6.12 -3.40 -11.72
N MET A 151 5.27 -2.44 -11.33
CA MET A 151 5.26 -1.84 -10.00
C MET A 151 4.98 -2.89 -8.92
N THR A 152 4.03 -3.80 -9.16
CA THR A 152 3.69 -4.88 -8.23
C THR A 152 4.85 -5.86 -8.04
N ASN A 153 5.56 -6.22 -9.12
CA ASN A 153 6.79 -7.00 -9.06
C ASN A 153 7.82 -6.30 -8.17
N MET A 154 8.20 -5.06 -8.51
CA MET A 154 9.22 -4.30 -7.78
C MET A 154 8.90 -4.16 -6.29
N LEU A 155 7.67 -3.76 -5.94
CA LEU A 155 7.24 -3.63 -4.55
C LEU A 155 7.18 -4.97 -3.83
N PHE A 156 6.78 -6.06 -4.50
CA PHE A 156 6.84 -7.40 -3.93
C PHE A 156 8.28 -7.79 -3.60
N ARG A 157 9.26 -7.57 -4.51
CA ARG A 157 10.70 -7.85 -4.28
C ARG A 157 11.22 -7.12 -3.05
N ILE A 158 10.95 -5.82 -2.93
CA ILE A 158 11.34 -5.00 -1.76
C ILE A 158 10.70 -5.55 -0.48
N THR A 159 9.40 -5.85 -0.54
CA THR A 159 8.62 -6.31 0.63
C THR A 159 9.10 -7.67 1.14
N ILE A 160 9.24 -8.69 0.28
CA ILE A 160 9.68 -10.02 0.74
C ILE A 160 11.11 -10.00 1.26
N LYS A 161 11.99 -9.18 0.67
CA LYS A 161 13.36 -9.05 1.15
C LYS A 161 13.38 -8.46 2.55
N LYS A 162 12.58 -7.41 2.80
CA LYS A 162 12.60 -6.72 4.10
C LYS A 162 11.72 -7.34 5.19
N VAL A 163 10.73 -8.16 4.82
CA VAL A 163 9.88 -8.85 5.79
C VAL A 163 10.36 -10.27 6.10
N ILE A 164 10.89 -11.03 5.12
CA ILE A 164 11.25 -12.45 5.29
C ILE A 164 12.63 -12.85 4.72
N GLY A 165 13.44 -11.89 4.26
CA GLY A 165 14.81 -12.14 3.80
C GLY A 165 14.90 -12.90 2.47
N PHE A 166 13.81 -13.03 1.71
CA PHE A 166 13.81 -13.81 0.48
C PHE A 166 14.40 -13.01 -0.70
N GLU A 167 15.35 -13.63 -1.39
CA GLU A 167 15.83 -13.12 -2.67
C GLU A 167 14.79 -13.30 -3.78
N SER A 168 14.67 -12.29 -4.64
CA SER A 168 13.55 -12.14 -5.57
C SER A 168 13.48 -13.18 -6.70
N ASP A 169 14.62 -13.72 -7.10
CA ASP A 169 14.77 -14.25 -8.45
C ASP A 169 14.74 -15.79 -8.54
N SER A 170 14.66 -16.44 -7.38
CA SER A 170 14.52 -17.90 -7.27
C SER A 170 13.15 -18.40 -7.80
N PRO A 171 13.07 -19.64 -8.33
CA PRO A 171 11.80 -20.23 -8.74
C PRO A 171 10.77 -20.37 -7.61
N SER A 172 11.22 -20.64 -6.38
CA SER A 172 10.36 -20.70 -5.20
C SER A 172 9.78 -19.34 -4.84
N THR A 173 10.56 -18.26 -4.96
CA THR A 173 10.06 -16.89 -4.76
C THR A 173 8.97 -16.51 -5.78
N LYS A 174 9.14 -16.92 -7.05
CA LYS A 174 8.14 -16.69 -8.11
C LYS A 174 6.82 -17.45 -7.86
N GLU A 175 6.88 -18.67 -7.35
CA GLU A 175 5.67 -19.40 -6.95
C GLU A 175 5.04 -18.78 -5.69
N LEU A 176 5.85 -18.39 -4.70
CA LEU A 176 5.38 -17.71 -3.50
C LEU A 176 4.64 -16.40 -3.83
N ARG A 177 5.13 -15.60 -4.79
CA ARG A 177 4.44 -14.41 -5.33
C ARG A 177 3.03 -14.75 -5.81
N LYS A 178 2.89 -15.75 -6.69
CA LYS A 178 1.59 -16.19 -7.22
C LYS A 178 0.64 -16.65 -6.11
N LYS A 179 1.15 -17.30 -5.06
CA LYS A 179 0.34 -17.70 -3.91
C LYS A 179 -0.09 -16.51 -3.06
N PHE A 180 0.78 -15.53 -2.80
CA PHE A 180 0.40 -14.29 -2.12
C PHE A 180 -0.67 -13.51 -2.90
N GLU A 181 -0.52 -13.36 -4.21
CA GLU A 181 -1.52 -12.68 -5.03
C GLU A 181 -2.89 -13.38 -4.98
N LEU A 182 -2.92 -14.70 -5.20
CA LEU A 182 -4.14 -15.49 -5.13
C LEU A 182 -4.76 -15.48 -3.73
N PHE A 183 -3.94 -15.48 -2.68
CA PHE A 183 -4.35 -15.34 -1.29
C PHE A 183 -5.04 -13.99 -1.04
N PHE A 184 -4.42 -12.88 -1.45
CA PHE A 184 -4.94 -11.53 -1.23
C PHE A 184 -6.19 -11.20 -2.06
N GLN A 185 -6.37 -11.80 -3.24
CA GLN A 185 -7.66 -11.74 -3.98
C GLN A 185 -8.86 -12.24 -3.15
N GLY A 186 -8.62 -13.04 -2.11
CA GLY A 186 -9.67 -13.52 -1.20
C GLY A 186 -10.28 -12.42 -0.33
N ALA A 187 -9.50 -11.40 0.06
CA ALA A 187 -9.92 -10.36 1.00
C ALA A 187 -11.12 -9.53 0.52
N VAL A 188 -11.25 -9.38 -0.81
CA VAL A 188 -12.31 -8.62 -1.50
C VAL A 188 -13.34 -9.51 -2.19
N SER A 189 -13.35 -10.81 -1.88
CA SER A 189 -14.27 -11.80 -2.44
C SER A 189 -15.42 -12.13 -1.50
N PHE A 190 -16.51 -12.69 -2.02
CA PHE A 190 -17.58 -13.23 -1.16
C PHE A 190 -17.07 -14.48 -0.42
N PRO A 191 -17.30 -14.59 0.91
CA PRO A 191 -16.72 -15.64 1.75
C PRO A 191 -17.44 -17.00 1.60
N ILE A 192 -17.55 -17.48 0.37
CA ILE A 192 -18.22 -18.75 0.02
C ILE A 192 -17.14 -19.82 -0.22
N TYR A 193 -17.02 -20.76 0.71
CA TYR A 193 -16.02 -21.81 0.69
C TYR A 193 -16.49 -23.03 -0.13
N VAL A 194 -16.56 -22.86 -1.46
CA VAL A 194 -16.92 -23.92 -2.41
C VAL A 194 -15.80 -24.07 -3.46
N PRO A 195 -15.35 -25.31 -3.78
CA PRO A 195 -14.36 -25.54 -4.83
C PRO A 195 -14.74 -24.86 -6.15
N GLY A 196 -13.76 -24.20 -6.79
CA GLY A 196 -13.96 -23.41 -8.01
C GLY A 196 -14.24 -21.93 -7.77
N ILE A 197 -14.66 -21.50 -6.57
CA ILE A 197 -14.80 -20.08 -6.23
C ILE A 197 -13.45 -19.49 -5.81
N LYS A 198 -13.17 -18.23 -6.19
CA LYS A 198 -11.93 -17.51 -5.83
C LYS A 198 -11.60 -17.61 -4.33
N PHE A 199 -12.56 -17.40 -3.44
CA PHE A 199 -12.36 -17.49 -2.00
C PHE A 199 -11.80 -18.86 -1.54
N TYR A 200 -12.30 -19.97 -2.09
CA TYR A 200 -11.75 -21.30 -1.81
C TYR A 200 -10.28 -21.43 -2.26
N GLN A 201 -9.96 -20.91 -3.44
CA GLN A 201 -8.58 -20.91 -3.97
C GLN A 201 -7.65 -20.04 -3.11
N SER A 202 -8.09 -18.85 -2.71
CA SER A 202 -7.38 -17.96 -1.79
C SER A 202 -7.11 -18.62 -0.43
N MET A 203 -8.07 -19.40 0.08
CA MET A 203 -7.87 -20.15 1.33
C MET A 203 -6.90 -21.33 1.20
N GLN A 204 -6.78 -21.97 0.02
CA GLN A 204 -5.70 -22.95 -0.19
C GLN A 204 -4.34 -22.25 -0.35
N ALA A 205 -4.30 -21.10 -1.02
CA ALA A 205 -3.10 -20.29 -1.14
C ALA A 205 -2.61 -19.79 0.22
N ARG A 206 -3.52 -19.35 1.11
CA ARG A 206 -3.24 -19.04 2.52
C ARG A 206 -2.50 -20.18 3.23
N LYS A 207 -3.04 -21.40 3.17
CA LYS A 207 -2.43 -22.58 3.82
C LYS A 207 -1.01 -22.86 3.31
N TYR A 208 -0.78 -22.69 2.01
CA TYR A 208 0.55 -22.84 1.41
C TYR A 208 1.52 -21.76 1.95
N VAL A 209 1.11 -20.49 1.91
CA VAL A 209 1.91 -19.35 2.40
C VAL A 209 2.25 -19.53 3.89
N GLN A 210 1.24 -19.82 4.72
CA GLN A 210 1.44 -20.10 6.15
C GLN A 210 2.41 -21.26 6.39
N LYS A 211 2.34 -22.33 5.59
CA LYS A 211 3.30 -23.43 5.69
C LYS A 211 4.73 -22.97 5.40
N VAL A 212 4.95 -22.26 4.28
CA VAL A 212 6.29 -21.75 3.91
C VAL A 212 6.88 -20.86 5.00
N LEU A 213 6.06 -19.95 5.56
CA LEU A 213 6.50 -19.06 6.65
C LEU A 213 6.81 -19.81 7.95
N LYS A 214 6.03 -20.84 8.31
CA LYS A 214 6.30 -21.69 9.48
C LYS A 214 7.55 -22.53 9.34
N ASP A 215 7.76 -23.11 8.16
CA ASP A 215 8.95 -23.91 7.88
C ASP A 215 10.21 -23.03 7.93
N LEU A 216 10.12 -21.78 7.43
CA LEU A 216 11.17 -20.77 7.53
C LEU A 216 11.43 -20.31 8.98
N LEU A 217 10.39 -20.06 9.77
CA LEU A 217 10.53 -19.71 11.20
C LEU A 217 11.25 -20.82 11.98
N LYS A 218 10.85 -22.08 11.79
CA LYS A 218 11.50 -23.24 12.42
C LYS A 218 12.97 -23.34 12.02
N GLN A 219 13.28 -23.11 10.74
CA GLN A 219 14.66 -23.06 10.27
C GLN A 219 15.47 -21.99 11.02
N ARG A 220 14.99 -20.75 11.11
CA ARG A 220 15.69 -19.66 11.82
C ARG A 220 15.83 -19.89 13.32
N ILE A 221 14.78 -20.39 13.98
CA ILE A 221 14.82 -20.76 15.41
C ILE A 221 15.90 -21.83 15.66
N SER A 222 16.12 -22.76 14.71
CA SER A 222 17.19 -23.76 14.80
C SER A 222 18.60 -23.24 14.47
N THR A 223 18.72 -22.03 13.90
CA THR A 223 20.00 -21.40 13.52
C THR A 223 20.13 -19.95 14.04
N PRO A 224 20.01 -19.70 15.36
CA PRO A 224 19.85 -18.35 15.94
C PRO A 224 21.06 -17.40 15.74
N GLN A 225 22.21 -17.94 15.33
CA GLN A 225 23.40 -17.16 15.00
C GLN A 225 23.26 -16.38 13.67
N ASN A 226 22.34 -16.78 12.79
CA ASN A 226 22.13 -16.14 11.50
C ASN A 226 21.13 -15.00 11.64
N ARG A 227 21.61 -13.76 11.49
CA ARG A 227 20.77 -12.55 11.41
C ARG A 227 20.79 -11.99 9.99
N TYR A 228 19.61 -11.63 9.50
CA TYR A 228 19.32 -11.23 8.12
C TYR A 228 18.93 -9.74 8.02
N GLY A 229 18.55 -9.09 9.13
CA GLY A 229 18.19 -7.67 9.14
C GLY A 229 16.82 -7.38 8.52
N ASP A 230 15.91 -8.34 8.68
CA ASP A 230 14.52 -8.29 8.22
C ASP A 230 13.53 -8.42 9.40
N PHE A 231 12.23 -8.25 9.13
CA PHE A 231 11.20 -8.34 10.16
C PHE A 231 11.08 -9.73 10.81
N LEU A 232 11.45 -10.80 10.10
CA LEU A 232 11.31 -12.16 10.61
C LEU A 232 12.34 -12.44 11.72
N ASP A 233 13.47 -11.75 11.75
CA ASP A 233 14.40 -11.80 12.89
C ASP A 233 13.75 -11.27 14.18
N ILE A 234 12.95 -10.18 14.09
CA ILE A 234 12.19 -9.63 15.23
C ILE A 234 11.14 -10.64 15.70
N VAL A 235 10.48 -11.33 14.77
CA VAL A 235 9.51 -12.40 15.10
C VAL A 235 10.19 -13.60 15.78
N VAL A 236 11.41 -13.97 15.37
CA VAL A 236 12.17 -15.05 16.01
C VAL A 236 12.60 -14.67 17.42
N GLU A 237 13.09 -13.45 17.64
CA GLU A 237 13.41 -12.95 18.99
C GLU A 237 12.20 -12.99 19.92
N GLU A 238 11.07 -12.48 19.44
CA GLU A 238 9.84 -12.38 20.23
C GLU A 238 9.25 -13.76 20.55
N LEU A 239 9.28 -14.71 19.62
CA LEU A 239 8.87 -16.11 19.87
C LEU A 239 9.85 -16.90 20.77
N GLN A 240 11.07 -16.39 20.97
CA GLN A 240 12.06 -16.93 21.91
C GLN A 240 12.05 -16.22 23.28
N SER A 241 11.27 -15.14 23.43
CA SER A 241 11.09 -14.43 24.69
C SER A 241 10.26 -15.24 25.70
N GLU A 242 10.64 -15.21 26.98
CA GLU A 242 9.84 -15.80 28.06
C GLU A 242 8.51 -15.05 28.29
N GLU A 243 8.39 -13.81 27.80
CA GLU A 243 7.21 -12.95 27.93
C GLU A 243 6.31 -12.89 26.68
N ALA A 244 6.52 -13.80 25.71
CA ALA A 244 5.84 -13.79 24.40
C ALA A 244 4.30 -13.68 24.52
N LEU A 245 3.75 -12.53 24.10
CA LEU A 245 2.32 -12.22 24.25
C LEU A 245 1.41 -12.92 23.22
N VAL A 246 1.98 -13.51 22.16
CA VAL A 246 1.24 -14.09 21.03
C VAL A 246 1.87 -15.39 20.52
N ASP A 247 1.05 -16.25 19.89
CA ASP A 247 1.49 -17.56 19.40
C ASP A 247 2.09 -17.54 17.97
N GLU A 248 2.78 -18.62 17.57
CA GLU A 248 3.38 -18.80 16.24
C GLU A 248 2.39 -18.51 15.08
N ASN A 249 1.12 -18.91 15.21
CA ASN A 249 0.13 -18.67 14.15
C ASN A 249 -0.20 -17.19 14.03
N PHE A 250 -0.32 -16.49 15.16
CA PHE A 250 -0.53 -15.05 15.19
C PHE A 250 0.63 -14.32 14.51
N MET A 251 1.87 -14.70 14.80
CA MET A 251 3.04 -14.10 14.16
C MET A 251 3.12 -14.37 12.66
N VAL A 252 2.82 -15.60 12.22
CA VAL A 252 2.77 -15.95 10.79
C VAL A 252 1.67 -15.17 10.06
N ASP A 253 0.50 -15.02 10.68
CA ASP A 253 -0.59 -14.21 10.16
C ASP A 253 -0.21 -12.71 10.14
N LEU A 254 0.58 -12.22 11.09
CA LEU A 254 1.05 -10.83 11.16
C LEU A 254 2.04 -10.54 10.03
N VAL A 255 2.99 -11.43 9.80
CA VAL A 255 3.90 -11.39 8.63
C VAL A 255 3.10 -11.36 7.33
N CYS A 256 2.05 -12.17 7.20
CA CYS A 256 1.16 -12.14 6.04
C CYS A 256 0.43 -10.79 5.89
N GLY A 257 -0.07 -10.23 6.98
CA GLY A 257 -0.76 -8.94 7.02
C GLY A 257 0.15 -7.75 6.68
N LEU A 258 1.41 -7.78 7.11
CA LEU A 258 2.42 -6.77 6.76
C LEU A 258 2.77 -6.83 5.27
N ILE A 259 3.01 -8.03 4.72
CA ILE A 259 3.26 -8.20 3.28
C ILE A 259 2.07 -7.68 2.47
N PHE A 260 0.84 -7.97 2.89
CA PHE A 260 -0.37 -7.42 2.28
C PHE A 260 -0.40 -5.89 2.32
N ALA A 261 -0.19 -5.29 3.49
CA ALA A 261 -0.25 -3.83 3.67
C ALA A 261 0.74 -3.10 2.75
N CYS A 262 1.94 -3.65 2.54
CA CYS A 262 2.93 -3.06 1.64
C CYS A 262 2.55 -3.13 0.15
N ILE A 263 1.91 -4.22 -0.31
CA ILE A 263 1.66 -4.46 -1.74
C ILE A 263 0.21 -4.24 -2.21
N ALA A 264 -0.76 -4.11 -1.30
CA ALA A 264 -2.17 -4.01 -1.67
C ALA A 264 -2.51 -2.70 -2.39
N LEU A 265 -1.94 -1.58 -1.97
CA LEU A 265 -2.30 -0.25 -2.45
C LEU A 265 -1.15 0.44 -3.20
N THR A 266 0.08 0.34 -2.67
CA THR A 266 1.27 1.05 -3.19
C THR A 266 1.50 0.86 -4.69
N PRO A 267 1.42 -0.36 -5.28
CA PRO A 267 1.62 -0.52 -6.72
C PRO A 267 0.57 0.19 -7.56
N THR A 268 -0.69 0.23 -7.13
CA THR A 268 -1.76 0.93 -7.83
C THR A 268 -1.59 2.46 -7.70
N THR A 269 -1.20 2.97 -6.53
CA THR A 269 -0.81 4.39 -6.34
C THR A 269 0.32 4.80 -7.28
N LEU A 270 1.39 4.00 -7.36
CA LEU A 270 2.53 4.26 -8.24
C LEU A 270 2.14 4.20 -9.73
N THR A 271 1.24 3.28 -10.10
CA THR A 271 0.72 3.17 -11.47
C THR A 271 -0.08 4.41 -11.87
N ILE A 272 -1.00 4.85 -11.00
CA ILE A 272 -1.82 6.05 -11.20
C ILE A 272 -0.94 7.30 -11.25
N GLY A 273 0.02 7.42 -10.33
CA GLY A 273 0.98 8.53 -10.33
C GLY A 273 1.85 8.57 -11.57
N MET A 274 2.34 7.42 -12.05
CA MET A 274 3.10 7.35 -13.29
C MET A 274 2.27 7.82 -14.50
N LYS A 275 0.96 7.51 -14.55
CA LYS A 275 0.06 8.11 -15.55
C LYS A 275 0.01 9.64 -15.42
N PHE A 276 -0.35 10.17 -14.25
CA PHE A 276 -0.50 11.61 -14.07
C PHE A 276 0.78 12.40 -14.38
N ILE A 277 1.94 11.88 -13.97
CA ILE A 277 3.24 12.47 -14.29
C ILE A 277 3.48 12.43 -15.80
N THR A 278 3.17 11.32 -16.48
CA THR A 278 3.32 11.20 -17.95
C THR A 278 2.40 12.17 -18.70
N ASP A 279 1.18 12.39 -18.20
CA ASP A 279 0.21 13.31 -18.79
C ASP A 279 0.48 14.80 -18.45
N SER A 280 1.47 15.10 -17.60
CA SER A 280 1.75 16.45 -17.08
C SER A 280 3.21 16.88 -17.35
N PRO A 281 3.56 17.35 -18.57
CA PRO A 281 4.93 17.69 -18.94
C PRO A 281 5.64 18.67 -17.99
N ASN A 282 4.94 19.70 -17.52
CA ASN A 282 5.48 20.71 -16.60
C ASN A 282 5.89 20.09 -15.24
N VAL A 283 5.21 19.01 -14.81
CA VAL A 283 5.56 18.28 -13.58
C VAL A 283 6.81 17.43 -13.81
N VAL A 284 6.96 16.83 -14.99
CA VAL A 284 8.20 16.12 -15.37
C VAL A 284 9.38 17.09 -15.39
N GLU A 285 9.22 18.25 -16.03
CA GLU A 285 10.25 19.29 -16.11
C GLU A 285 10.71 19.74 -14.71
N ALA A 286 9.77 20.12 -13.84
CA ALA A 286 10.09 20.56 -12.47
C ALA A 286 10.69 19.44 -11.59
N LEU A 287 10.29 18.17 -11.78
CA LEU A 287 10.95 17.02 -11.14
C LEU A 287 12.39 16.84 -11.67
N THR A 288 12.59 16.97 -12.98
CA THR A 288 13.92 16.91 -13.61
C THR A 288 14.80 18.03 -13.07
N GLU A 289 14.33 19.28 -13.01
CA GLU A 289 15.09 20.41 -12.44
C GLU A 289 15.50 20.17 -10.98
N GLU A 290 14.58 19.70 -10.12
CA GLU A 290 14.86 19.38 -8.72
C GLU A 290 15.96 18.31 -8.61
N HIS A 291 15.84 17.22 -9.35
CA HIS A 291 16.81 16.12 -9.32
C HIS A 291 18.15 16.51 -9.94
N ASP A 292 18.17 17.27 -11.04
CA ASP A 292 19.39 17.81 -11.64
C ASP A 292 20.14 18.74 -10.67
N ALA A 293 19.42 19.60 -9.94
CA ALA A 293 20.00 20.50 -8.96
C ALA A 293 20.57 19.76 -7.73
N ILE A 294 20.08 18.55 -7.44
CA ILE A 294 20.67 17.63 -6.46
C ILE A 294 21.93 16.98 -7.06
N LEU A 295 21.85 16.40 -8.27
CA LEU A 295 22.97 15.73 -8.93
C LEU A 295 24.17 16.65 -9.17
N LYS A 296 23.94 17.91 -9.56
CA LYS A 296 24.98 18.94 -9.76
C LYS A 296 25.76 19.30 -8.48
N LYS A 297 25.26 18.94 -7.29
CA LYS A 297 25.91 19.17 -6.00
C LYS A 297 26.70 17.95 -5.50
N ARG A 298 26.66 16.82 -6.19
CA ARG A 298 27.39 15.61 -5.81
C ARG A 298 28.87 15.73 -6.15
N GLU A 299 29.72 15.49 -5.17
CA GLU A 299 31.17 15.36 -5.37
C GLU A 299 31.54 14.08 -6.13
N VAL A 300 30.77 13.00 -5.92
CA VAL A 300 30.99 11.68 -6.54
C VAL A 300 29.91 11.39 -7.56
N VAL A 301 30.30 11.31 -8.83
CA VAL A 301 29.42 10.93 -9.94
C VAL A 301 28.91 9.49 -9.74
N ASN A 302 27.62 9.27 -9.97
CA ASN A 302 26.94 7.97 -9.76
C ASN A 302 26.99 7.44 -8.31
N SER A 303 27.15 8.31 -7.31
CA SER A 303 26.94 7.92 -5.91
C SER A 303 25.50 7.48 -5.64
N ARG A 304 25.33 6.67 -4.60
CA ARG A 304 24.00 6.33 -4.04
C ARG A 304 23.29 7.58 -3.52
N ILE A 305 21.95 7.55 -3.54
CA ILE A 305 21.11 8.55 -2.86
C ILE A 305 21.40 8.58 -1.36
N THR A 306 21.58 9.79 -0.83
CA THR A 306 21.79 10.01 0.60
C THR A 306 20.49 10.43 1.30
N TRP A 307 20.45 10.19 2.61
CA TRP A 307 19.33 10.64 3.46
C TRP A 307 19.16 12.17 3.47
N GLU A 308 20.24 12.92 3.25
CA GLU A 308 20.17 14.38 3.18
C GLU A 308 19.50 14.82 1.88
N GLU A 309 19.92 14.25 0.73
CA GLU A 309 19.29 14.51 -0.57
C GLU A 309 17.79 14.19 -0.58
N PHE A 310 17.39 13.04 -0.01
CA PHE A 310 15.98 12.66 0.12
C PHE A 310 15.13 13.74 0.84
N LYS A 311 15.68 14.40 1.87
CA LYS A 311 14.99 15.50 2.57
C LYS A 311 14.94 16.81 1.77
N TYR A 312 15.80 16.98 0.76
CA TYR A 312 15.80 18.17 -0.11
C TYR A 312 14.81 18.06 -1.28
N MET A 313 14.24 16.88 -1.55
CA MET A 313 13.27 16.62 -2.61
C MET A 313 11.87 17.18 -2.27
N LYS A 314 11.74 18.51 -2.25
CA LYS A 314 10.55 19.24 -1.81
C LYS A 314 9.41 19.13 -2.81
N PHE A 315 9.68 19.28 -4.10
CA PHE A 315 8.67 19.18 -5.15
C PHE A 315 8.25 17.72 -5.36
N THR A 316 9.19 16.78 -5.33
CA THR A 316 8.90 15.33 -5.30
C THR A 316 7.92 14.98 -4.17
N ASN A 317 8.09 15.55 -2.97
CA ASN A 317 7.17 15.33 -1.86
C ASN A 317 5.77 15.93 -2.14
N GLN A 318 5.66 17.08 -2.80
CA GLN A 318 4.36 17.62 -3.24
C GLN A 318 3.67 16.68 -4.24
N VAL A 319 4.41 16.17 -5.24
CA VAL A 319 3.91 15.18 -6.20
C VAL A 319 3.47 13.89 -5.50
N ILE A 320 4.22 13.38 -4.51
CA ILE A 320 3.83 12.21 -3.71
C ILE A 320 2.52 12.47 -2.94
N ASN A 321 2.37 13.64 -2.33
CA ASN A 321 1.12 13.98 -1.62
C ASN A 321 -0.07 14.05 -2.58
N GLU A 322 0.11 14.62 -3.77
CA GLU A 322 -0.92 14.70 -4.79
C GLU A 322 -1.28 13.31 -5.37
N MET A 323 -0.28 12.48 -5.65
CA MET A 323 -0.49 11.07 -6.01
C MET A 323 -1.35 10.34 -4.99
N VAL A 324 -1.06 10.48 -3.69
CA VAL A 324 -1.82 9.84 -2.62
C VAL A 324 -3.23 10.43 -2.48
N ARG A 325 -3.39 11.76 -2.64
CA ARG A 325 -4.69 12.45 -2.62
C ARG A 325 -5.62 11.91 -3.70
N VAL A 326 -5.12 11.77 -4.92
CA VAL A 326 -5.90 11.36 -6.08
C VAL A 326 -6.08 9.83 -6.14
N SER A 327 -5.07 9.05 -5.72
CA SER A 327 -5.14 7.58 -5.66
C SER A 327 -5.82 7.05 -4.39
N SER A 328 -6.90 7.66 -3.91
CA SER A 328 -7.59 7.20 -2.70
C SER A 328 -8.39 5.90 -2.96
N HIS A 329 -7.71 4.75 -2.85
CA HIS A 329 -8.25 3.43 -3.21
C HIS A 329 -9.30 2.86 -2.26
N GLY A 330 -9.27 3.27 -0.99
CA GLY A 330 -10.17 2.73 0.02
C GLY A 330 -11.55 3.39 -0.05
N PRO A 331 -12.67 2.63 -0.10
CA PRO A 331 -14.03 3.21 -0.06
C PRO A 331 -14.38 3.86 1.30
N GLY A 332 -13.46 3.84 2.26
CA GLY A 332 -13.60 4.30 3.63
C GLY A 332 -12.79 3.42 4.58
N ILE A 333 -12.73 3.79 5.86
CA ILE A 333 -12.22 2.93 6.92
C ILE A 333 -13.39 2.55 7.82
N PHE A 334 -13.59 1.25 8.00
CA PHE A 334 -14.67 0.72 8.82
C PHE A 334 -14.41 0.91 10.33
N ARG A 335 -15.50 1.06 11.08
CA ARG A 335 -15.61 1.09 12.54
C ARG A 335 -16.89 0.35 12.91
#